data_AF-A0A3P7KS37-F1
#
_entry.id   AF-A0A3P7KS37-F1
#
_cell.length_a   1.000
_cell.length_b   1.000
_cell.length_c   1.000
_cell.angle_alpha   90.00
_cell.angle_beta   90.00
_cell.angle_gamma   90.00
#
_symmetry.space_group_name_H-M   'P 1'
#
loop_
_entity.id
_entity.type
_entity.pdbx_description
1 polymer ?
#
loop_
_entity_poly.entity_id
_entity_poly.type
_entity_poly.pdbx_seq_one_letter_code
_entity_poly.pdbx_strand_id
1 'polypeptide(L)'
;MIEKYAFESVSSMVEYHLNKKDSLTKAQEIILRNPITRQSWELSHDDVELTKKLGEGAFGEVHMGKLKLKSGAKVTVAIKLAKLEVLTKEQIKEIMHEARLMRHFDHPNIVKFYGVAAGQEPLMVIMELVRATLAIFLELHLL
;
A
#
# COMPACT_ATOMS: atom_id res chain seq x y z
N MET A 1 17.64 -26.39 -19.34
CA MET A 1 17.98 -25.94 -17.97
C MET A 1 16.89 -26.49 -17.06
N ILE A 2 17.13 -27.62 -16.41
CA ILE A 2 16.18 -28.23 -15.47
C ILE A 2 16.84 -28.08 -14.09
N GLU A 3 16.19 -27.30 -13.23
CA GLU A 3 16.61 -27.07 -11.85
C GLU A 3 16.67 -28.40 -11.10
N LYS A 4 17.65 -28.54 -10.20
CA LYS A 4 18.00 -29.80 -9.53
C LYS A 4 16.86 -30.37 -8.66
N TYR A 5 15.86 -29.56 -8.36
CA TYR A 5 14.75 -29.88 -7.45
C TYR A 5 13.45 -29.27 -7.99
N ALA A 6 12.33 -29.95 -7.75
CA ALA A 6 10.99 -29.43 -7.96
C ALA A 6 10.30 -29.32 -6.59
N PHE A 7 9.53 -28.25 -6.41
CA PHE A 7 8.83 -27.94 -5.16
C PHE A 7 7.33 -27.80 -5.43
N GLU A 8 6.50 -28.19 -4.46
CA GLU A 8 5.03 -28.13 -4.57
C GLU A 8 4.47 -26.70 -4.48
N SER A 9 5.22 -25.78 -3.88
CA SER A 9 4.83 -24.38 -3.71
C SER A 9 6.04 -23.46 -3.61
N VAL A 10 5.86 -22.17 -3.94
CA VAL A 10 6.89 -21.13 -3.73
C VAL A 10 7.31 -21.08 -2.26
N SER A 11 6.37 -21.24 -1.32
CA SER A 11 6.67 -21.28 0.12
C SER A 11 7.64 -22.42 0.47
N SER A 12 7.37 -23.64 0.00
CA SER A 12 8.23 -24.81 0.25
C SER A 12 9.63 -24.66 -0.36
N MET A 13 9.73 -24.04 -1.55
CA MET A 13 11.01 -23.68 -2.16
C MET A 13 11.79 -22.68 -1.31
N VAL A 14 11.14 -21.58 -0.89
CA VAL A 14 11.77 -20.54 -0.07
C VAL A 14 12.26 -21.12 1.26
N GLU A 15 11.44 -21.94 1.91
CA GLU A 15 11.79 -22.62 3.17
C GLU A 15 13.00 -23.55 3.00
N TYR A 16 13.03 -24.36 1.93
CA TYR A 16 14.17 -25.23 1.62
C TYR A 16 15.46 -24.42 1.50
N HIS A 17 15.49 -23.37 0.68
CA HIS A 17 16.70 -22.58 0.43
C HIS A 17 17.10 -21.72 1.63
N LEU A 18 16.16 -21.29 2.47
CA LEU A 18 16.46 -20.59 3.73
C LEU A 18 17.10 -21.53 4.76
N ASN A 19 16.65 -22.79 4.86
CA ASN A 19 17.12 -23.75 5.85
C ASN A 19 18.43 -24.44 5.41
N LYS A 20 18.50 -24.90 4.15
CA LYS A 20 19.66 -25.63 3.62
C LYS A 20 20.82 -24.74 3.23
N LYS A 21 20.57 -23.45 3.00
CA LYS A 21 21.55 -22.49 2.45
C LYS A 21 22.14 -22.92 1.10
N ASP A 22 21.42 -23.77 0.36
CA ASP A 22 21.74 -24.12 -1.02
C ASP A 22 21.54 -22.91 -1.94
N SER A 23 22.46 -22.73 -2.89
CA SER A 23 22.33 -21.68 -3.91
C SER A 23 21.10 -21.89 -4.80
N LEU A 24 20.39 -20.80 -5.09
CA LEU A 24 19.23 -20.80 -6.01
C LEU A 24 19.63 -21.11 -7.46
N THR A 25 20.84 -20.73 -7.86
CA THR A 25 21.32 -20.94 -9.24
C THR A 25 22.66 -21.66 -9.25
N LYS A 26 22.95 -22.37 -10.35
CA LYS A 26 24.26 -23.01 -10.59
C LYS A 26 25.30 -22.04 -11.18
N ALA A 27 24.84 -20.96 -11.81
CA ALA A 27 25.72 -20.00 -12.50
C ALA A 27 26.40 -19.02 -11.53
N GLN A 28 25.70 -18.67 -10.44
CA GLN A 28 26.20 -17.78 -9.40
C GLN A 28 25.67 -18.23 -8.03
N GLU A 29 26.52 -18.10 -7.01
CA GLU A 29 26.12 -18.35 -5.62
C GLU A 29 25.14 -17.28 -5.14
N ILE A 30 23.88 -17.66 -4.98
CA ILE A 30 22.79 -16.80 -4.49
C ILE A 30 22.07 -17.55 -3.36
N ILE A 31 22.26 -17.09 -2.13
CA ILE A 31 21.76 -17.77 -0.92
C ILE A 31 20.77 -16.87 -0.19
N LEU A 32 19.61 -17.43 0.15
CA LEU A 32 18.61 -16.74 0.96
C LEU A 32 19.10 -16.60 2.41
N ARG A 33 19.18 -15.36 2.90
CA ARG A 33 19.64 -15.06 4.26
C ARG A 33 18.48 -14.66 5.17
N ASN A 34 17.93 -13.47 4.93
CA ASN A 34 16.92 -12.85 5.78
C ASN A 34 15.68 -12.52 4.96
N PRO A 35 14.49 -13.02 5.32
CA PRO A 35 13.25 -12.63 4.67
C PRO A 35 12.93 -11.16 4.99
N ILE A 36 12.46 -10.42 3.99
CA ILE A 36 11.92 -9.07 4.18
C ILE A 36 10.43 -9.24 4.50
N THR A 37 10.05 -8.94 5.74
CA THR A 37 8.66 -9.03 6.17
C THR A 37 7.84 -7.84 5.68
N ARG A 38 6.55 -8.05 5.46
CA ARG A 38 5.61 -6.97 5.16
C ARG A 38 5.62 -5.95 6.29
N GLN A 39 5.69 -4.68 5.93
CA GLN A 39 5.67 -3.60 6.89
C GLN A 39 4.27 -3.36 7.44
N SER A 40 4.15 -2.72 8.61
CA SER A 40 2.86 -2.48 9.27
C SER A 40 1.89 -1.61 8.46
N TRP A 41 2.42 -0.79 7.56
CA TRP A 41 1.69 0.11 6.66
C TRP A 41 1.31 -0.52 5.31
N GLU A 42 1.76 -1.75 5.04
CA GLU A 42 1.31 -2.52 3.87
C GLU A 42 -0.03 -3.19 4.19
N LEU A 43 -1.10 -2.65 3.63
CA LEU A 43 -2.47 -3.09 3.89
C LEU A 43 -2.93 -4.13 2.86
N SER A 44 -3.83 -5.02 3.28
CA SER A 44 -4.55 -5.89 2.36
C SER A 44 -5.70 -5.13 1.70
N HIS A 45 -5.94 -5.38 0.41
CA HIS A 45 -7.13 -4.89 -0.28
C HIS A 45 -8.42 -5.39 0.38
N ASP A 46 -8.42 -6.61 0.93
CA ASP A 46 -9.57 -7.20 1.63
C ASP A 46 -9.97 -6.44 2.91
N ASP A 47 -9.07 -5.63 3.47
CA ASP A 47 -9.35 -4.81 4.65
C ASP A 47 -9.95 -3.44 4.28
N VAL A 48 -10.07 -3.12 2.99
CA VAL A 48 -10.50 -1.82 2.49
C VAL A 48 -11.83 -1.92 1.74
N GLU A 49 -12.83 -1.20 2.23
CA GLU A 49 -14.17 -1.13 1.62
C GLU A 49 -14.40 0.26 1.04
N LEU A 50 -14.50 0.36 -0.29
CA LEU A 50 -14.84 1.60 -1.00
C LEU A 50 -16.33 1.90 -0.89
N THR A 51 -16.70 3.16 -0.67
CA THR A 51 -18.12 3.55 -0.50
C THR A 51 -18.57 4.64 -1.46
N LYS A 52 -18.06 5.87 -1.34
CA LYS A 52 -18.54 7.04 -2.09
C LYS A 52 -17.37 7.81 -2.70
N LYS A 53 -17.42 8.12 -3.99
CA LYS A 53 -16.48 9.06 -4.62
C LYS A 53 -16.61 10.45 -3.97
N LEU A 54 -15.51 10.97 -3.46
CA LEU A 54 -15.40 12.30 -2.85
C LEU A 54 -14.91 13.34 -3.86
N GLY A 55 -14.04 12.93 -4.76
CA GLY A 55 -13.48 13.82 -5.78
C GLY A 55 -12.53 13.10 -6.72
N GLU A 56 -11.93 13.88 -7.60
CA GLU A 56 -10.96 13.43 -8.59
C GLU A 56 -9.83 14.46 -8.68
N GLY A 57 -8.60 13.98 -8.77
CA GLY A 57 -7.41 14.81 -8.89
C GLY A 57 -6.46 14.26 -9.95
N ALA A 58 -5.29 14.89 -10.08
CA ALA A 58 -4.29 14.57 -11.11
C ALA A 58 -3.84 13.10 -11.16
N PHE A 59 -3.98 12.36 -10.05
CA PHE A 59 -3.50 10.98 -9.89
C PHE A 59 -4.62 9.94 -9.82
N GLY A 60 -5.87 10.35 -10.06
CA GLY A 60 -7.04 9.49 -10.01
C GLY A 60 -8.09 9.96 -9.02
N GLU A 61 -8.88 9.02 -8.52
CA GLU A 61 -10.08 9.31 -7.73
C GLU A 61 -9.81 9.23 -6.23
N VAL A 62 -10.50 10.06 -5.45
CA VAL A 62 -10.55 9.94 -4.00
C VAL A 62 -11.93 9.48 -3.60
N HIS A 63 -11.99 8.41 -2.81
CA HIS A 63 -13.22 7.82 -2.30
C HIS A 63 -13.22 7.83 -0.77
N MET A 64 -14.40 7.97 -0.19
CA MET A 64 -14.65 7.59 1.20
C MET A 64 -14.73 6.07 1.29
N GLY A 65 -14.28 5.50 2.39
CA GLY A 65 -14.42 4.07 2.65
C GLY A 65 -14.31 3.70 4.11
N LYS A 66 -14.24 2.39 4.36
CA LYS A 66 -13.95 1.81 5.67
C LYS A 66 -12.66 1.01 5.60
N LEU A 67 -11.79 1.17 6.59
CA LEU A 67 -10.62 0.34 6.80
C LEU A 67 -10.86 -0.55 8.03
N LYS A 68 -10.66 -1.86 7.89
CA LYS A 68 -10.58 -2.80 9.01
C LYS A 68 -9.16 -2.75 9.60
N LEU A 69 -9.06 -2.30 10.83
CA LEU A 69 -7.79 -2.27 11.57
C LEU A 69 -7.44 -3.67 12.08
N LYS A 70 -6.16 -3.87 12.44
CA LYS A 70 -5.68 -5.13 13.06
C LYS A 70 -6.39 -5.47 14.36
N SER A 71 -6.94 -4.47 15.06
CA SER A 71 -7.77 -4.66 16.25
C SER A 71 -9.18 -5.21 15.95
N GLY A 72 -9.56 -5.32 14.68
CA GLY A 72 -10.90 -5.65 14.21
C GLY A 72 -11.85 -4.44 14.10
N ALA A 73 -11.47 -3.28 14.64
CA ALA A 73 -12.27 -2.06 14.52
C ALA A 73 -12.32 -1.55 13.07
N LYS A 74 -13.46 -0.99 12.67
CA LYS A 74 -13.62 -0.31 11.38
C LYS A 74 -13.54 1.20 11.55
N VAL A 75 -12.71 1.87 10.77
CA VAL A 75 -12.59 3.33 10.75
C VAL A 75 -12.97 3.90 9.40
N THR A 76 -13.59 5.08 9.39
CA THR A 76 -13.88 5.80 8.13
C THR A 76 -12.61 6.46 7.62
N VAL A 77 -12.31 6.29 6.34
CA VAL A 77 -11.06 6.73 5.70
C VAL A 77 -11.33 7.40 4.35
N ALA A 78 -10.37 8.22 3.91
CA ALA A 78 -10.23 8.62 2.52
C ALA A 78 -9.24 7.68 1.82
N ILE A 79 -9.56 7.30 0.59
CA ILE A 79 -8.82 6.33 -0.21
C ILE A 79 -8.52 6.99 -1.54
N LYS A 80 -7.24 7.25 -1.83
CA LYS A 80 -6.77 7.73 -3.14
C LYS A 80 -6.46 6.52 -4.02
N LEU A 81 -7.20 6.36 -5.11
CA LEU A 81 -7.11 5.25 -6.04
C LEU A 81 -6.25 5.64 -7.24
N ALA A 82 -5.22 4.84 -7.48
CA ALA A 82 -4.31 4.96 -8.59
C ALA A 82 -4.45 3.72 -9.49
N LYS A 83 -5.12 3.87 -10.63
CA LYS A 83 -5.28 2.80 -11.63
C LYS A 83 -4.01 2.72 -12.46
N LEU A 84 -3.24 1.63 -12.35
CA LEU A 84 -1.91 1.55 -12.96
C LEU A 84 -1.97 1.56 -14.48
N GLU A 85 -3.06 1.05 -15.07
CA GLU A 85 -3.30 1.09 -16.52
C GLU A 85 -3.33 2.51 -17.11
N VAL A 86 -3.69 3.52 -16.31
CA VAL A 86 -3.87 4.92 -16.76
C VAL A 86 -2.69 5.81 -16.37
N LEU A 87 -1.85 5.35 -15.43
CA LEU A 87 -0.77 6.16 -14.85
C LEU A 87 0.59 5.82 -15.43
N THR A 88 1.42 6.84 -15.64
CA THR A 88 2.83 6.63 -16.00
C THR A 88 3.62 6.08 -14.81
N LYS A 89 4.78 5.47 -15.10
CA LYS A 89 5.69 4.99 -14.05
C LYS A 89 6.14 6.11 -13.12
N GLU A 90 6.28 7.32 -13.67
CA GLU A 90 6.65 8.55 -12.95
C GLU A 90 5.54 8.95 -11.98
N GLN A 91 4.27 8.96 -12.41
CA GLN A 91 3.13 9.25 -11.55
C GLN A 91 2.99 8.22 -10.42
N ILE A 92 3.21 6.93 -10.70
CA ILE A 92 3.20 5.88 -9.67
C ILE A 92 4.33 6.13 -8.64
N LYS A 93 5.53 6.53 -9.09
CA LYS A 93 6.64 6.88 -8.21
C LYS A 93 6.31 8.08 -7.32
N GLU A 94 5.67 9.11 -7.86
CA GLU A 94 5.25 10.30 -7.10
C GLU A 94 4.24 9.94 -6.00
N ILE A 95 3.22 9.14 -6.32
CA ILE A 95 2.23 8.68 -5.33
C ILE A 95 2.91 7.87 -4.21
N MET A 96 3.83 6.96 -4.58
CA MET A 96 4.57 6.17 -3.59
C MET A 96 5.57 7.03 -2.81
N HIS A 97 6.09 8.10 -3.40
CA HIS A 97 6.94 9.07 -2.70
C HIS A 97 6.14 9.84 -1.66
N GLU A 98 4.95 10.35 -2.00
CA GLU A 98 4.01 10.97 -1.06
C GLU A 98 3.71 10.04 0.11
N ALA A 99 3.31 8.78 -0.16
CA ALA A 99 3.02 7.80 0.89
C ALA A 99 4.23 7.51 1.80
N ARG A 100 5.44 7.45 1.22
CA ARG A 100 6.69 7.28 1.98
C ARG A 100 7.00 8.48 2.87
N LEU A 101 6.62 9.70 2.50
CA LEU A 101 6.78 10.86 3.38
C LEU A 101 5.73 10.83 4.49
N MET A 102 4.45 10.64 4.12
CA MET A 102 3.31 10.64 5.03
C MET A 102 3.47 9.64 6.19
N ARG A 103 4.06 8.46 5.96
CA ARG A 103 4.23 7.43 7.00
C ARG A 103 5.12 7.85 8.19
N HIS A 104 5.90 8.93 8.07
CA HIS A 104 6.78 9.40 9.14
C HIS A 104 6.12 10.45 10.04
N PHE A 105 4.90 10.89 9.73
CA PHE A 105 4.20 11.92 10.50
C PHE A 105 3.08 11.32 11.35
N ASP A 106 3.07 11.69 12.62
CA ASP A 106 1.96 11.44 13.56
C ASP A 106 1.79 12.71 14.41
N HIS A 107 0.90 13.60 13.97
CA HIS A 107 0.71 14.91 14.58
C HIS A 107 -0.74 15.37 14.40
N PRO A 108 -1.38 16.02 15.39
CA PRO A 108 -2.79 16.44 15.32
C PRO A 108 -3.15 17.37 14.16
N ASN A 109 -2.16 18.04 13.54
CA ASN A 109 -2.37 18.95 12.40
C ASN A 109 -1.86 18.37 11.06
N ILE A 110 -1.49 17.10 11.02
CA ILE A 110 -1.10 16.40 9.79
C ILE A 110 -2.08 15.26 9.58
N VAL A 111 -2.62 15.14 8.36
CA VAL A 111 -3.55 14.06 8.00
C VAL A 111 -2.94 12.72 8.33
N LYS A 112 -3.63 11.94 9.19
CA LYS A 112 -3.11 10.65 9.60
C LYS A 112 -3.05 9.68 8.43
N PHE A 113 -1.89 9.07 8.25
CA PHE A 113 -1.66 8.02 7.28
C PHE A 113 -1.94 6.65 7.90
N TYR A 114 -2.72 5.80 7.22
CA TYR A 114 -2.98 4.43 7.66
C TYR A 114 -2.11 3.41 6.93
N GLY A 115 -1.89 3.59 5.63
CA GLY A 115 -1.11 2.65 4.84
C GLY A 115 -1.34 2.72 3.35
N VAL A 116 -0.74 1.77 2.63
CA VAL A 116 -0.93 1.56 1.20
C VAL A 116 -1.35 0.12 0.95
N ALA A 117 -2.39 -0.08 0.16
CA ALA A 117 -2.71 -1.38 -0.43
C ALA A 117 -2.13 -1.43 -1.85
N ALA A 118 -1.02 -2.14 -2.01
CA ALA A 118 -0.27 -2.25 -3.27
C ALA A 118 -0.06 -3.70 -3.72
N GLY A 119 -0.68 -4.68 -3.04
CA GLY A 119 -0.57 -6.09 -3.41
C GLY A 119 -1.35 -6.47 -4.67
N GLN A 120 -2.33 -5.64 -5.06
CA GLN A 120 -3.23 -5.83 -6.19
C GLN A 120 -3.57 -4.45 -6.79
N GLU A 121 -4.16 -4.45 -7.99
CA GLU A 121 -4.74 -3.25 -8.58
C GLU A 121 -6.20 -3.04 -8.15
N PRO A 122 -6.65 -1.77 -8.00
CA PRO A 122 -5.87 -0.54 -8.12
C PRO A 122 -5.00 -0.29 -6.87
N LEU A 123 -3.93 0.51 -7.01
CA LEU A 123 -3.13 0.94 -5.87
C LEU A 123 -3.95 1.91 -5.02
N MET A 124 -3.98 1.71 -3.71
CA MET A 124 -4.76 2.53 -2.78
C MET A 124 -3.85 3.15 -1.72
N VAL A 125 -3.93 4.47 -1.54
CA VAL A 125 -3.34 5.18 -0.40
C VAL A 125 -4.46 5.52 0.58
N ILE A 126 -4.38 4.99 1.81
CA ILE A 126 -5.43 5.10 2.82
C ILE A 126 -5.01 6.12 3.87
N MET A 127 -5.85 7.12 4.07
CA MET A 127 -5.61 8.25 4.98
C MET A 127 -6.88 8.60 5.76
N GLU A 128 -6.71 9.40 6.80
CA GLU A 128 -7.82 9.95 7.57
C GLU A 128 -8.78 10.73 6.67
N LEU A 129 -10.08 10.48 6.85
CA LEU A 129 -11.10 11.29 6.21
C LEU A 129 -11.25 12.61 6.97
N VAL A 130 -10.74 13.70 6.36
CA VAL A 130 -10.97 15.05 6.86
C VAL A 130 -12.28 15.58 6.30
N ARG A 131 -13.15 16.13 7.17
CA ARG A 131 -14.51 16.56 6.78
C ARG A 131 -14.54 17.74 5.80
N ALA A 132 -13.45 18.50 5.68
CA ALA A 132 -13.31 19.59 4.73
C ALA A 132 -11.81 19.77 4.40
N THR A 133 -11.49 20.08 3.14
CA THR A 133 -10.19 20.68 2.81
C THR A 133 -10.09 22.06 3.46
N LEU A 134 -8.87 22.55 3.69
CA LEU A 134 -8.66 23.94 4.11
C LEU A 134 -9.38 24.93 3.17
N ALA A 135 -9.43 24.61 1.87
CA ALA A 135 -10.17 25.37 0.87
C ALA A 135 -11.69 25.45 1.17
N ILE A 136 -12.34 24.31 1.44
CA ILE A 136 -13.78 24.27 1.79
C ILE A 136 -14.04 24.92 3.16
N PHE A 137 -13.12 24.77 4.11
CA PHE A 137 -13.25 25.38 5.43
C PHE A 137 -13.13 26.92 5.38
N LEU A 138 -12.22 27.46 4.56
CA LEU A 138 -12.07 28.90 4.35
C LEU A 138 -13.26 29.51 3.59
N GLU A 139 -13.86 28.78 2.64
CA GLU A 139 -15.06 29.24 1.93
C GLU A 139 -16.33 29.28 2.81
N LEU A 140 -16.44 28.39 3.81
CA LEU A 140 -17.64 28.27 4.64
C LEU A 140 -17.62 29.11 5.93
N HIS A 141 -16.48 29.65 6.36
CA HIS A 141 -16.35 30.38 7.64
C HIS A 141 -15.85 31.83 7.50
N LEU A 142 -15.67 32.34 6.27
CA LEU A 142 -15.28 33.73 6.00
C LEU A 142 -16.19 34.45 5.00
N LEU A 143 -17.41 33.95 4.77
CA LEU A 143 -18.48 34.65 4.04
C LEU A 143 -19.78 34.61 4.83
#